data_AF-A0A224YJT5-F1
#
_entry.id   AF-A0A224YJT5-F1
#
_cell.length_a   1.000
_cell.length_b   1.000
_cell.length_c   1.000
_cell.angle_alpha   90.00
_cell.angle_beta   90.00
_cell.angle_gamma   90.00
#
_symmetry.space_group_name_H-M   'P 1'
#
loop_
_entity.id
_entity.type
_entity.pdbx_description
1 polymer ?
#
loop_
_entity_poly.entity_id
_entity_poly.type
_entity_poly.pdbx_seq_one_letter_code
_entity_poly.pdbx_strand_id
1 'polypeptide(L)'
;MLRDAIFLRSTIWLIVLVLQCLLTATRSFKHVCYMDAPEMSPDKLPLEKVEVDLCSHIIMGFAMVGKNSTVDLNPLGGYDALA
;
A
#
# COMPACT_ATOMS: atom_id res chain seq x y z
N MET A 1 16.97 -4.38 -48.85
CA MET A 1 17.89 -3.79 -47.85
C MET A 1 17.27 -2.61 -47.09
N LEU A 2 16.94 -1.47 -47.71
CA LEU A 2 16.38 -0.32 -46.97
C LEU A 2 14.98 -0.61 -46.36
N ARG A 3 14.14 -1.34 -47.09
CA ARG A 3 12.79 -1.75 -46.66
C ARG A 3 12.81 -2.74 -45.48
N ASP A 4 13.81 -3.61 -45.43
CA ASP A 4 13.99 -4.61 -44.37
C ASP A 4 14.45 -3.95 -43.06
N ALA A 5 15.33 -2.94 -43.16
CA ALA A 5 15.77 -2.14 -42.01
C ALA A 5 14.63 -1.31 -41.39
N ILE A 6 13.72 -0.76 -42.22
CA ILE A 6 12.54 -0.02 -41.76
C ILE A 6 11.53 -0.97 -41.07
N PHE A 7 11.29 -2.15 -41.66
CA PHE A 7 10.40 -3.16 -41.09
C PHE A 7 10.91 -3.66 -39.74
N LEU A 8 12.21 -3.99 -39.65
CA LEU A 8 12.86 -4.45 -38.43
C LEU A 8 12.78 -3.40 -37.31
N ARG A 9 13.02 -2.12 -37.65
CA ARG A 9 12.93 -1.00 -36.71
C ARG A 9 11.51 -0.86 -36.17
N SER A 10 10.49 -0.93 -37.03
CA SER A 10 9.08 -0.86 -36.63
C SER A 10 8.69 -1.96 -35.66
N THR A 11 9.07 -3.22 -35.93
CA THR A 11 8.80 -4.35 -35.04
C THR A 11 9.48 -4.22 -33.67
N ILE A 12 10.71 -3.69 -33.62
CA ILE A 12 11.42 -3.46 -32.35
C ILE A 12 10.67 -2.44 -31.50
N TRP A 13 10.22 -1.32 -32.10
CA TRP A 13 9.44 -0.31 -31.38
C TRP A 13 8.13 -0.88 -30.83
N LEU A 14 7.43 -1.71 -31.61
CA LEU A 14 6.21 -2.40 -31.19
C LEU A 14 6.45 -3.32 -29.99
N ILE A 15 7.52 -4.12 -30.01
CA ILE A 15 7.88 -5.01 -28.90
C ILE A 15 8.19 -4.20 -27.64
N VAL A 16 8.95 -3.10 -27.76
CA VAL A 16 9.27 -2.22 -26.63
C VAL A 16 8.00 -1.60 -26.04
N LEU A 17 7.06 -1.17 -26.88
CA LEU A 17 5.81 -0.56 -26.45
C LEU A 17 4.91 -1.57 -25.70
N VAL A 18 4.82 -2.81 -26.21
CA VAL A 18 4.11 -3.91 -25.55
C VAL A 18 4.76 -4.26 -24.22
N LEU A 19 6.09 -4.36 -24.17
CA LEU A 19 6.83 -4.67 -22.94
C LEU A 19 6.63 -3.58 -21.88
N GLN A 20 6.64 -2.30 -22.28
CA GLN A 20 6.36 -1.18 -21.39
C GLN A 20 4.94 -1.21 -20.84
N CYS A 21 3.93 -1.51 -21.66
CA CYS A 21 2.55 -1.68 -21.22
C CYS A 21 2.38 -2.85 -20.23
N LEU A 22 3.07 -3.97 -20.46
CA LEU A 22 3.08 -5.10 -19.52
C LEU A 22 3.71 -4.70 -18.19
N LEU A 23 4.87 -4.03 -18.21
CA LEU A 23 5.56 -3.55 -17.02
C LEU A 23 4.70 -2.56 -16.22
N THR A 24 3.98 -1.65 -16.88
CA THR A 24 3.08 -0.72 -16.17
C THR A 24 1.82 -1.42 -15.65
N ALA A 25 1.27 -2.40 -16.36
CA ALA A 25 0.13 -3.19 -15.88
C ALA A 25 0.48 -4.07 -14.67
N THR A 26 1.74 -4.52 -14.55
CA THR A 26 2.21 -5.25 -13.35
C THR A 26 2.47 -4.38 -12.13
N ARG A 27 2.35 -3.05 -12.23
CA ARG A 27 2.54 -2.20 -11.05
C ARG A 27 1.35 -2.38 -10.11
N SER A 28 1.57 -3.11 -9.02
CA SER A 28 0.63 -3.16 -7.91
C SER A 28 0.52 -1.77 -7.30
N PHE A 29 -0.68 -1.21 -7.30
CA PHE A 29 -0.97 -0.02 -6.51
C PHE A 29 -0.96 -0.39 -5.03
N LYS A 30 -0.50 0.53 -4.18
CA LYS A 30 -0.59 0.37 -2.73
C LYS A 30 -1.88 1.01 -2.25
N HIS A 31 -2.76 0.23 -1.64
CA HIS A 31 -3.94 0.73 -0.94
C HIS A 31 -3.63 0.72 0.55
N VAL A 32 -3.45 1.91 1.13
CA VAL A 32 -3.07 2.07 2.54
C VAL A 32 -4.30 2.47 3.33
N CYS A 33 -4.69 1.63 4.27
CA CYS A 33 -5.88 1.82 5.09
C CYS A 33 -5.47 2.31 6.49
N TYR A 34 -6.04 3.43 6.91
CA TYR A 34 -5.89 3.93 8.28
C TYR A 34 -7.06 3.43 9.10
N MET A 35 -6.75 2.92 10.30
CA MET A 35 -7.75 2.55 11.27
C MET A 35 -7.45 3.20 12.60
N ASP A 36 -8.47 3.77 13.22
CA ASP A 36 -8.36 4.33 14.56
C ASP A 36 -8.37 3.20 15.59
N ALA A 37 -7.56 3.36 16.62
CA ALA A 37 -7.53 2.42 17.73
C ALA A 37 -8.92 2.31 18.38
N PRO A 38 -9.36 1.10 18.75
CA PRO A 38 -10.66 0.90 19.37
C PRO A 38 -10.83 1.75 20.63
N GLU A 39 -9.79 2.05 21.40
CA GLU A 39 -9.93 2.85 22.62
C GLU A 39 -10.30 4.31 22.36
N MET A 40 -10.01 4.85 21.18
CA MET A 40 -10.17 6.27 20.86
C MET A 40 -11.49 6.67 20.19
N SER A 41 -12.30 5.71 19.72
CA SER A 41 -13.58 6.01 19.05
C SER A 41 -14.76 5.33 19.76
N PRO A 42 -15.93 5.98 19.94
CA PRO A 42 -17.13 5.30 20.42
C PRO A 42 -17.73 4.36 19.36
N ASP A 43 -17.49 4.62 18.07
CA ASP A 43 -17.96 3.83 16.93
C ASP A 43 -16.91 2.79 16.50
N LYS A 44 -16.43 2.02 17.48
CA LYS A 44 -15.31 1.07 17.34
C LYS A 44 -15.61 0.06 16.23
N LEU A 45 -14.85 0.12 15.14
CA LEU A 45 -14.74 -1.00 14.22
C LEU A 45 -13.79 -2.03 14.85
N PRO A 46 -14.25 -3.25 15.18
CA PRO A 46 -13.35 -4.31 15.63
C PRO A 46 -12.31 -4.60 14.56
N LEU A 47 -11.09 -4.96 14.97
CA LEU A 47 -10.03 -5.32 14.03
C LEU A 47 -10.44 -6.47 13.12
N GLU A 48 -11.24 -7.40 13.64
CA GLU A 48 -11.76 -8.55 12.89
C GLU A 48 -12.74 -8.15 11.79
N LYS A 49 -13.27 -6.92 11.82
CA LYS A 49 -14.16 -6.39 10.78
C LYS A 49 -13.42 -5.60 9.70
N VAL A 50 -12.11 -5.41 9.81
CA VAL A 50 -11.31 -4.77 8.77
C VAL A 50 -11.17 -5.75 7.60
N GLU A 51 -11.64 -5.37 6.42
CA GLU A 51 -11.47 -6.15 5.19
C GLU A 51 -10.01 -6.05 4.71
N VAL A 52 -9.14 -6.86 5.30
CA VAL A 52 -7.69 -6.85 5.04
C VAL A 52 -7.35 -7.13 3.57
N ASP A 53 -8.19 -7.88 2.86
CA ASP A 53 -7.99 -8.23 1.45
C ASP A 53 -8.10 -7.02 0.51
N LEU A 54 -8.73 -5.93 0.96
CA LEU A 54 -8.83 -4.69 0.20
C LEU A 54 -7.57 -3.82 0.36
N CYS A 55 -6.78 -4.01 1.42
CA CYS A 55 -5.70 -3.12 1.81
C CYS A 55 -4.35 -3.81 1.59
N SER A 56 -3.39 -3.12 0.96
CA SER A 56 -2.03 -3.66 0.87
C SER A 56 -1.21 -3.37 2.13
N HIS A 57 -1.57 -2.33 2.89
CA HIS A 57 -0.96 -1.96 4.17
C HIS A 57 -2.03 -1.39 5.09
N ILE A 58 -1.95 -1.70 6.38
CA ILE A 58 -2.84 -1.16 7.40
C ILE A 58 -2.00 -0.37 8.41
N ILE A 59 -2.43 0.84 8.72
CA ILE A 59 -1.80 1.71 9.72
C ILE A 59 -2.79 1.88 10.88
N MET A 60 -2.43 1.36 12.05
CA MET A 60 -3.18 1.57 13.29
C MET A 60 -2.76 2.91 13.90
N GLY A 61 -3.73 3.83 13.97
CA GLY A 61 -3.55 5.21 14.42
C GLY A 61 -4.17 5.46 15.79
N PHE A 62 -3.58 6.25 16.68
CA PHE A 62 -2.20 6.72 16.67
C PHE A 62 -1.60 6.52 18.05
N ALA A 63 -0.33 6.11 18.07
CA ALA A 63 0.49 6.24 19.27
C ALA A 63 0.71 7.72 19.56
N MET A 64 0.79 8.07 20.85
CA MET A 64 1.04 9.44 21.27
C MET A 64 2.50 9.63 21.65
N VAL A 65 3.06 10.80 21.38
CA VAL A 65 4.42 11.13 21.82
C VAL A 65 4.32 11.92 23.12
N GLY A 66 4.87 11.36 24.19
CA GLY A 66 4.96 12.00 25.50
C GLY A 66 6.01 13.11 25.53
N LYS A 67 5.94 13.96 26.56
CA LYS A 67 6.84 15.13 26.74
C LYS A 67 8.33 14.77 26.77
N ASN A 68 8.67 13.54 27.13
CA ASN A 68 10.05 13.04 27.21
C ASN A 68 10.49 12.36 25.90
N SER A 69 9.82 12.61 24.78
CA SER A 69 10.06 11.95 23.49
C SER A 69 9.89 10.43 23.54
N THR A 70 9.05 9.93 24.45
CA THR A 70 8.68 8.53 24.58
C THR A 70 7.40 8.25 23.80
N VAL A 71 7.31 7.10 23.13
CA VAL A 71 6.09 6.67 22.45
C VAL A 71 5.16 5.98 23.45
N ASP A 72 3.95 6.50 23.58
CA ASP A 72 2.87 5.93 24.38
C ASP A 72 1.92 5.13 23.48
N LEU A 73 1.86 3.82 23.74
CA LEU A 73 1.02 2.86 23.03
C LEU A 73 -0.30 2.61 23.75
N ASN A 74 -0.52 3.15 24.94
CA ASN A 74 -1.77 2.94 25.68
C ASN A 74 -3.00 3.27 24.84
N PRO A 75 -3.05 4.36 24.04
CA PRO A 75 -4.22 4.65 23.20
C PRO A 75 -4.50 3.60 22.12
N LEU A 76 -3.51 2.77 21.77
CA LEU A 76 -3.65 1.68 20.82
C LEU A 76 -4.18 0.38 21.46
N GLY A 77 -4.26 0.31 22.79
CA GLY A 77 -4.49 -0.93 23.55
C GLY A 77 -3.22 -1.49 24.21
N GLY A 78 -2.15 -0.69 24.29
CA GLY A 78 -0.89 -1.07 24.95
C GLY A 78 -0.02 -2.02 24.12
N TYR A 79 0.79 -2.85 24.79
CA TYR A 79 1.66 -3.83 24.12
C TYR A 79 0.86 -4.97 23.47
N ASP A 80 -0.35 -5.25 23.97
CA ASP A 80 -1.21 -6.30 23.44
C ASP A 80 -1.76 -5.92 22.04
N ALA A 81 -1.75 -4.64 21.68
CA ALA A 81 -2.11 -4.17 20.34
C ALA A 81 -1.03 -4.47 19.27
N LEU A 82 0.17 -4.90 19.70
CA LEU A 82 1.27 -5.28 18.83
C LEU A 82 1.42 -6.80 18.64
N ALA A 83 0.64 -7.60 19.39
CA ALA A 83 0.67 -9.06 19.38
C ALA A 83 -0.40 -9.63 18.44
#